data_AF-A0A7C4EM33-F1
#
_entry.id   AF-A0A7C4EM33-F1
#
_cell.length_a   1.000
_cell.length_b   1.000
_cell.length_c   1.000
_cell.angle_alpha   90.00
_cell.angle_beta   90.00
_cell.angle_gamma   90.00
#
_symmetry.space_group_name_H-M   'P 1'
#
loop_
_entity.id
_entity.type
_entity.pdbx_description
1 polymer ?
#
loop_
_entity_poly.entity_id
_entity_poly.type
_entity_poly.pdbx_seq_one_letter_code
_entity_poly.pdbx_strand_id
1 'polypeptide(L)'
;MRELATMAVVLGSEGRREADLQFALFTEKYGKIYAKARSARKITSKLHPHLQVGFLARVRLVEKNEPLIIDALSAGRVSAGADDLHRLEKLLPEWHPEEDLWNGLMEQDFSWIKILQILGWDPALSVCMLCGARAPEHFSLSAQQYYCLRCSPGLAVPEDVPLFRFT
;
A
#
# COMPACT_ATOMS: atom_id res chain seq x y z
N MET A 1 -8.04 25.83 3.24
CA MET A 1 -8.20 24.55 3.97
C MET A 1 -9.29 23.78 3.24
N ARG A 2 -8.95 22.64 2.65
CA ARG A 2 -9.89 21.82 1.87
C ARG A 2 -10.23 20.56 2.66
N GLU A 3 -11.52 20.28 2.78
CA GLU A 3 -11.97 18.98 3.30
C GLU A 3 -12.11 18.00 2.14
N LEU A 4 -11.54 16.81 2.30
CA LEU A 4 -11.62 15.72 1.34
C LEU A 4 -12.41 14.58 1.98
N ALA A 5 -13.47 14.12 1.32
CA ALA A 5 -14.22 12.93 1.72
C ALA A 5 -14.11 11.87 0.62
N THR A 6 -13.66 10.67 0.99
CA THR A 6 -13.40 9.57 0.04
C THR A 6 -13.41 8.22 0.76
N MET A 7 -13.57 7.15 -0.01
CA MET A 7 -13.28 5.81 0.45
C MET A 7 -11.77 5.59 0.46
N ALA A 8 -11.28 4.87 1.47
CA ALA A 8 -9.87 4.56 1.61
C ALA A 8 -9.64 3.15 2.14
N VAL A 9 -8.65 2.46 1.60
CA VAL A 9 -8.06 1.25 2.18
C VAL A 9 -6.86 1.66 3.02
N VAL A 10 -6.82 1.19 4.27
CA VAL A 10 -5.66 1.42 5.15
C VAL A 10 -4.55 0.45 4.76
N LEU A 11 -3.46 0.96 4.20
CA LEU A 11 -2.32 0.14 3.76
C LEU A 11 -1.34 -0.15 4.90
N GLY A 12 -1.20 0.80 5.82
CA GLY A 12 -0.20 0.72 6.88
C GLY A 12 -0.42 1.78 7.96
N SER A 13 0.24 1.59 9.10
CA SER A 13 0.32 2.59 10.15
C SER A 13 1.73 2.59 10.76
N GLU A 14 2.29 3.78 10.94
CA GLU A 14 3.59 3.96 11.60
C GLU A 14 3.41 4.84 12.85
N GLY A 15 3.93 4.34 13.98
CA GLY A 15 4.04 5.09 15.21
C GLY A 15 5.43 5.72 15.32
N ARG A 16 5.63 6.93 14.80
CA ARG A 16 6.82 7.71 15.17
C ARG A 16 6.66 8.14 16.63
N ARG A 17 7.68 7.83 17.45
CA ARG A 17 7.76 8.19 18.88
C ARG A 17 7.21 9.61 19.10
N GLU A 18 6.29 9.72 20.07
CA GLU A 18 5.85 10.90 20.85
C GLU A 18 4.48 11.55 20.66
N ALA A 19 3.71 11.41 19.55
CA ALA A 19 2.38 12.05 19.58
C ALA A 19 1.23 11.54 18.72
N ASP A 20 1.46 11.23 17.45
CA ASP A 20 0.40 11.06 16.46
C ASP A 20 0.64 9.80 15.62
N LEU A 21 -0.34 8.89 15.57
CA LEU A 21 -0.32 7.76 14.65
C LEU A 21 -0.53 8.29 13.22
N GLN A 22 0.40 7.94 12.33
CA GLN A 22 0.32 8.24 10.90
C GLN A 22 -0.14 7.00 10.16
N PHE A 23 -1.12 7.17 9.26
CA PHE A 23 -1.71 6.11 8.47
C PHE A 23 -1.38 6.33 7.00
N ALA A 24 -1.08 5.26 6.29
CA ALA A 24 -1.04 5.26 4.83
C ALA A 24 -2.40 4.81 4.30
N LEU A 25 -3.06 5.68 3.55
CA LEU A 25 -4.39 5.48 3.01
C LEU A 25 -4.32 5.44 1.49
N PHE A 26 -4.71 4.33 0.86
CA PHE A 26 -4.99 4.34 -0.57
C PHE A 26 -6.43 4.77 -0.78
N THR A 27 -6.63 5.90 -1.43
CA THR A 27 -7.95 6.51 -1.60
C THR A 27 -8.44 6.38 -3.03
N GLU A 28 -9.76 6.22 -3.17
CA GLU A 28 -10.44 6.11 -4.46
C GLU A 28 -10.11 7.29 -5.40
N LYS A 29 -10.07 8.52 -4.85
CA LYS A 29 -10.06 9.76 -5.67
C LYS A 29 -8.71 10.44 -5.74
N TYR A 30 -7.82 10.16 -4.81
CA TYR A 30 -6.60 10.93 -4.63
C TYR A 30 -5.35 10.05 -4.54
N GLY A 31 -5.48 8.73 -4.68
CA GLY A 31 -4.33 7.83 -4.57
C GLY A 31 -3.85 7.64 -3.13
N LYS A 32 -2.58 7.30 -2.97
CA LYS A 32 -1.97 7.12 -1.63
C LYS A 32 -1.78 8.46 -0.94
N ILE A 33 -2.22 8.55 0.30
CA ILE A 33 -2.06 9.71 1.19
C ILE A 33 -1.55 9.23 2.54
N TYR A 34 -0.51 9.89 3.07
CA TYR A 34 -0.19 9.77 4.49
C TYR A 34 -0.98 10.81 5.31
N ALA A 35 -1.69 10.36 6.35
CA ALA A 35 -2.49 11.25 7.19
C ALA A 35 -2.34 10.93 8.69
N LYS A 36 -2.30 11.96 9.53
CA LYS A 36 -2.25 11.82 11.00
C LYS A 36 -3.64 11.80 11.60
N ALA A 37 -3.85 10.96 12.62
CA ALA A 37 -5.07 10.99 13.43
C ALA A 37 -4.85 11.74 14.74
N ARG A 38 -5.47 12.93 14.89
CA ARG A 38 -5.26 13.91 15.99
C ARG A 38 -5.61 13.40 17.40
N SER A 39 -6.11 12.17 17.56
CA SER A 39 -6.59 11.64 18.85
C SER A 39 -6.35 10.14 19.05
N ALA A 40 -5.57 9.49 18.17
CA ALA A 40 -5.41 8.03 18.23
C ALA A 40 -4.62 7.52 19.46
N ARG A 41 -3.98 8.42 20.22
CA ARG A 41 -3.31 8.11 21.51
C ARG A 41 -4.25 7.67 22.62
N LYS A 42 -5.50 8.14 22.62
CA LYS A 42 -6.49 7.55 23.52
C LYS A 42 -6.87 6.24 22.86
N ILE A 43 -6.41 5.13 23.42
CA ILE A 43 -6.81 3.75 23.10
C ILE A 43 -8.36 3.60 23.05
N THR A 44 -9.11 4.61 23.53
CA THR A 44 -10.58 4.78 23.46
C THR A 44 -11.12 5.67 22.33
N SER A 45 -10.30 6.17 21.41
CA SER A 45 -10.79 7.03 20.32
C SER A 45 -11.62 6.20 19.35
N LYS A 46 -12.84 6.65 19.06
CA LYS A 46 -13.79 5.97 18.15
C LYS A 46 -13.21 5.69 16.76
N LEU A 47 -12.12 6.34 16.38
CA LEU A 47 -11.47 6.23 15.07
C LEU A 47 -10.53 5.02 14.95
N HIS A 48 -9.84 4.62 16.01
CA HIS A 48 -8.82 3.57 15.94
C HIS A 48 -9.37 2.20 15.51
N PRO A 49 -10.55 1.75 15.98
CA PRO A 49 -11.16 0.52 15.48
C PRO A 49 -11.42 0.54 13.97
N HIS A 50 -11.56 1.74 13.37
CA HIS A 50 -11.89 1.90 11.96
C HIS A 50 -10.67 1.99 11.03
N LEU A 51 -9.47 2.11 11.59
CA LEU A 51 -8.24 2.39 10.85
C LEU A 51 -7.20 1.26 10.99
N GLN A 52 -7.66 0.01 10.96
CA GLN A 52 -6.77 -1.16 10.95
C GLN A 52 -6.31 -1.48 9.52
N VAL A 53 -5.12 -2.05 9.36
CA VAL A 53 -4.59 -2.45 8.05
C VAL A 53 -5.54 -3.41 7.33
N GLY A 54 -5.84 -3.08 6.08
CA GLY A 54 -6.80 -3.76 5.20
C GLY A 54 -8.25 -3.30 5.37
N PHE A 55 -8.56 -2.41 6.31
CA PHE A 55 -9.93 -1.91 6.44
C PHE A 55 -10.24 -0.95 5.30
N LEU A 56 -11.44 -1.09 4.75
CA LEU A 56 -12.06 -0.11 3.88
C LEU A 56 -12.87 0.84 4.78
N ALA A 57 -12.57 2.12 4.73
CA ALA A 57 -13.25 3.13 5.52
C ALA A 57 -13.59 4.36 4.68
N ARG A 58 -14.74 4.97 4.97
CA ARG A 58 -15.04 6.32 4.52
C ARG A 58 -14.31 7.28 5.44
N VAL A 59 -13.36 8.02 4.89
CA VAL A 59 -12.52 8.96 5.65
C VAL A 59 -12.84 10.40 5.29
N ARG A 60 -12.73 11.28 6.28
CA ARG A 60 -12.70 12.73 6.08
C ARG A 60 -11.34 13.25 6.48
N LEU A 61 -10.70 13.93 5.53
CA LEU A 61 -9.37 14.49 5.66
C LEU A 61 -9.43 16.00 5.56
N VAL A 62 -8.53 16.68 6.27
CA VAL A 62 -8.26 18.09 6.08
C VAL A 62 -6.90 18.22 5.42
N GLU A 63 -6.88 18.77 4.21
CA GLU A 63 -5.67 19.02 3.44
C GLU A 63 -4.92 20.24 4.02
N LYS A 64 -3.71 19.95 4.52
CA LYS A 64 -2.70 20.88 5.05
C LYS A 64 -1.33 20.34 4.64
N ASN A 65 -0.24 20.97 5.07
CA ASN A 65 1.12 20.45 4.89
C ASN A 65 1.28 19.00 5.37
N GLU A 66 0.53 18.61 6.41
CA GLU A 66 0.34 17.23 6.82
C GLU A 66 -1.17 16.95 6.87
N PRO A 67 -1.69 16.06 6.01
CA PRO A 67 -3.11 15.70 6.02
C PRO A 67 -3.55 15.16 7.38
N LEU A 68 -4.73 15.59 7.84
CA LEU A 68 -5.30 15.17 9.12
C LEU A 68 -6.58 14.39 8.92
N ILE A 69 -6.68 13.22 9.56
CA ILE A 69 -7.92 12.45 9.66
C ILE A 69 -8.77 13.09 10.76
N ILE A 70 -9.94 13.61 10.36
CA ILE A 70 -10.91 14.21 11.29
C ILE A 70 -12.07 13.26 11.60
N ASP A 71 -12.36 12.32 10.69
CA ASP A 71 -13.41 11.31 10.87
C ASP A 71 -13.12 10.07 10.01
N ALA A 72 -13.58 8.90 10.47
CA ALA A 72 -13.43 7.62 9.79
C ALA A 72 -14.53 6.66 10.21
N LEU A 73 -15.16 6.01 9.22
CA LEU A 73 -16.18 4.99 9.43
C LEU A 73 -15.86 3.76 8.58
N SER A 74 -15.67 2.60 9.22
CA SER A 74 -15.47 1.34 8.50
C SER A 74 -16.67 0.98 7.65
N ALA A 75 -16.41 0.56 6.41
CA ALA A 75 -17.38 0.04 5.47
C ALA A 75 -17.14 -1.44 5.14
N GLY A 76 -15.95 -1.97 5.43
CA GLY A 76 -15.60 -3.36 5.18
C GLY A 76 -14.09 -3.61 5.30
N ARG A 77 -13.62 -4.66 4.62
CA ARG A 77 -12.20 -5.04 4.56
C ARG A 77 -11.88 -5.57 3.16
N VAL A 78 -10.64 -5.37 2.72
CA VAL A 78 -10.09 -6.08 1.56
C VAL A 78 -9.49 -7.43 1.99
N SER A 79 -9.44 -8.39 1.06
CA SER A 79 -8.93 -9.74 1.26
C SER A 79 -7.39 -9.81 1.38
N ALA A 80 -6.69 -8.76 0.97
CA ALA A 80 -5.24 -8.68 0.95
C ALA A 80 -4.61 -8.82 2.35
N GLY A 81 -3.48 -9.53 2.43
CA GLY A 81 -2.69 -9.66 3.65
C GLY A 81 -2.01 -8.35 4.06
N ALA A 82 -1.71 -8.19 5.34
CA ALA A 82 -1.08 -6.98 5.86
C ALA A 82 0.31 -6.71 5.23
N ASP A 83 1.11 -7.76 5.03
CA ASP A 83 2.41 -7.64 4.38
C ASP A 83 2.28 -7.15 2.94
N ASP A 84 1.30 -7.65 2.20
CA ASP A 84 1.06 -7.25 0.81
C ASP A 84 0.58 -5.80 0.72
N LEU A 85 -0.29 -5.38 1.63
CA LEU A 85 -0.72 -3.99 1.73
C LEU A 85 0.45 -3.05 2.08
N HIS A 86 1.36 -3.48 2.95
CA HIS A 86 2.55 -2.70 3.25
C HIS A 86 3.53 -2.65 2.07
N ARG A 87 3.68 -3.73 1.30
CA ARG A 87 4.45 -3.70 0.05
C ARG A 87 3.83 -2.74 -0.96
N LEU A 88 2.50 -2.77 -1.09
CA LEU A 88 1.76 -1.87 -1.98
C LEU A 88 1.92 -0.41 -1.55
N GLU A 89 1.90 -0.15 -0.25
CA GLU A 89 2.20 1.17 0.33
C GLU A 89 3.54 1.71 -0.18
N LYS A 90 4.59 0.88 -0.16
CA LYS A 90 5.93 1.31 -0.58
C LYS A 90 6.05 1.52 -2.09
N LEU A 91 5.22 0.88 -2.90
CA LEU A 91 5.23 1.05 -4.37
C LEU A 91 4.44 2.26 -4.85
N LEU A 92 3.30 2.53 -4.24
CA LEU A 92 2.40 3.55 -4.76
C LEU A 92 3.00 4.97 -4.62
N PRO A 93 2.91 5.82 -5.65
CA PRO A 93 3.19 7.23 -5.49
C PRO A 93 2.12 7.92 -4.66
N GLU A 94 2.50 8.97 -3.93
CA GLU A 94 1.54 9.82 -3.23
C GLU A 94 0.74 10.67 -4.21
N TRP A 95 -0.53 10.94 -3.89
CA TRP A 95 -1.40 11.83 -4.66
C TRP A 95 -1.66 11.42 -6.11
N HIS A 96 -1.44 10.15 -6.44
CA HIS A 96 -1.66 9.59 -7.77
C HIS A 96 -2.76 8.52 -7.73
N PRO A 97 -3.98 8.83 -8.19
CA PRO A 97 -5.08 7.85 -8.21
C PRO A 97 -4.79 6.74 -9.23
N GLU A 98 -5.14 5.52 -8.85
CA GLU A 98 -4.99 4.32 -9.68
C GLU A 98 -6.34 3.59 -9.72
N GLU A 99 -7.18 3.92 -10.71
CA GLU A 99 -8.57 3.46 -10.77
C GLU A 99 -8.68 1.93 -10.92
N ASP A 100 -7.88 1.34 -11.82
CA ASP A 100 -7.89 -0.11 -12.05
C ASP A 100 -7.45 -0.87 -10.80
N LEU A 101 -6.44 -0.36 -10.08
CA LEU A 101 -5.99 -0.93 -8.83
C LEU A 101 -7.07 -0.83 -7.74
N TRP A 102 -7.73 0.32 -7.65
CA TRP A 102 -8.83 0.52 -6.71
C TRP A 102 -9.96 -0.47 -6.96
N ASN A 103 -10.39 -0.61 -8.21
CA ASN A 103 -11.46 -1.53 -8.59
C ASN A 103 -11.07 -2.98 -8.27
N GLY A 104 -9.84 -3.42 -8.58
CA GLY A 104 -9.36 -4.75 -8.23
C GLY A 104 -9.39 -5.06 -6.73
N LEU A 105 -9.07 -4.07 -5.89
CA LEU A 105 -9.19 -4.21 -4.43
C LEU A 105 -10.66 -4.35 -3.97
N MET A 106 -11.58 -3.62 -4.58
CA MET A 106 -13.01 -3.68 -4.25
C MET A 106 -13.64 -5.01 -4.68
N GLU A 107 -13.19 -5.56 -5.81
CA GLU A 107 -13.58 -6.87 -6.33
C GLU A 107 -12.95 -8.05 -5.57
N GLN A 108 -12.12 -7.77 -4.55
CA GLN A 108 -11.43 -8.77 -3.72
C GLN A 108 -10.44 -9.65 -4.51
N ASP A 109 -10.00 -9.18 -5.68
CA ASP A 109 -9.17 -9.89 -6.65
C ASP A 109 -7.69 -9.45 -6.53
N PHE A 110 -7.16 -9.53 -5.30
CA PHE A 110 -5.78 -9.13 -5.03
C PHE A 110 -4.81 -10.11 -5.69
N SER A 111 -4.04 -9.63 -6.67
CA SER A 111 -3.02 -10.40 -7.37
C SER A 111 -1.83 -9.52 -7.69
N TRP A 112 -0.64 -9.91 -7.22
CA TRP A 112 0.57 -9.16 -7.52
C TRP A 112 0.91 -9.13 -9.01
N ILE A 113 0.53 -10.15 -9.78
CA ILE A 113 0.71 -10.14 -11.24
C ILE A 113 -0.09 -8.98 -11.85
N LYS A 114 -1.39 -8.86 -11.50
CA LYS A 114 -2.25 -7.78 -12.00
C LYS A 114 -1.80 -6.41 -11.51
N ILE A 115 -1.45 -6.31 -10.23
CA ILE A 115 -0.98 -5.05 -9.61
C ILE A 115 0.29 -4.55 -10.31
N LEU A 116 1.29 -5.41 -10.50
CA LEU A 116 2.53 -5.02 -11.16
C LEU A 116 2.27 -4.61 -12.62
N GLN A 117 1.36 -5.30 -13.33
CA GLN A 117 0.92 -4.90 -14.67
C GLN A 117 0.29 -3.50 -14.69
N ILE A 118 -0.66 -3.22 -13.78
CA ILE A 118 -1.32 -1.91 -13.67
C ILE A 118 -0.27 -0.81 -13.42
N LEU A 119 0.70 -1.07 -12.53
CA LEU A 119 1.76 -0.12 -12.19
C LEU A 119 2.88 -0.03 -13.25
N GLY A 120 2.77 -0.75 -14.37
CA GLY A 120 3.71 -0.67 -15.50
C GLY A 120 4.90 -1.63 -15.45
N TRP A 121 4.95 -2.52 -14.46
CA TRP A 121 5.93 -3.61 -14.38
C TRP A 121 5.25 -4.92 -14.78
N ASP A 122 4.97 -5.15 -16.07
CA ASP A 122 4.35 -6.41 -16.50
C ASP A 122 5.32 -7.59 -16.35
N PRO A 123 5.06 -8.59 -15.48
CA PRO A 123 5.93 -9.76 -15.33
C PRO A 123 6.06 -10.58 -16.61
N ALA A 124 5.05 -10.56 -17.50
CA ALA A 124 5.07 -11.33 -18.75
C ALA A 124 6.08 -10.77 -19.78
N LEU A 125 6.39 -9.48 -19.68
CA LEU A 125 7.37 -8.79 -20.51
C LEU A 125 8.76 -8.70 -19.86
N SER A 126 8.91 -9.30 -18.67
CA SER A 126 10.09 -9.14 -17.83
C SER A 126 11.00 -10.37 -17.83
N VAL A 127 12.26 -10.16 -17.50
CA VAL A 127 13.29 -11.20 -17.35
C VAL A 127 14.04 -11.02 -16.04
N CYS A 128 14.70 -12.07 -15.56
CA CYS A 128 15.59 -11.95 -14.42
C CYS A 128 16.73 -10.97 -14.71
N MET A 129 16.89 -9.97 -13.85
CA MET A 129 17.94 -8.95 -13.99
C MET A 129 19.36 -9.54 -13.99
N LEU A 130 19.60 -10.63 -13.26
CA LEU A 130 20.94 -11.21 -13.13
C LEU A 130 21.33 -12.18 -14.25
N CYS A 131 20.40 -13.01 -14.74
CA CYS A 131 20.74 -14.07 -15.69
C CYS A 131 19.89 -14.07 -16.97
N GLY A 132 18.95 -13.14 -17.11
CA GLY A 132 18.08 -13.04 -18.29
C GLY A 132 17.05 -14.17 -18.43
N ALA A 133 16.88 -15.02 -17.42
CA ALA A 133 15.85 -16.07 -17.44
C ALA A 133 14.46 -15.46 -17.63
N ARG A 134 13.67 -16.03 -18.55
CA ARG A 134 12.26 -15.68 -18.76
C ARG A 134 11.41 -16.19 -17.61
N ALA A 135 10.23 -15.59 -17.41
CA ALA A 135 9.31 -15.90 -16.31
C ALA A 135 9.97 -15.77 -14.92
N PRO A 136 10.33 -14.53 -14.50
CA PRO A 136 10.78 -14.31 -13.14
C PRO A 136 9.66 -14.65 -12.12
N GLU A 137 10.04 -14.90 -10.87
CA GLU A 137 9.08 -15.25 -9.80
C GLU A 137 9.15 -14.29 -8.61
N HIS A 138 10.20 -13.47 -8.54
CA HIS A 138 10.43 -12.52 -7.46
C HIS A 138 10.54 -11.10 -8.00
N PHE A 139 10.02 -10.14 -7.24
CA PHE A 139 10.11 -8.72 -7.53
C PHE A 139 10.74 -7.98 -6.34
N SER A 140 11.61 -7.03 -6.63
CA SER A 140 12.23 -6.15 -5.64
C SER A 140 11.47 -4.83 -5.57
N LEU A 141 10.97 -4.45 -4.39
CA LEU A 141 10.31 -3.14 -4.25
C LEU A 141 11.27 -1.96 -4.44
N SER A 142 12.50 -2.08 -3.94
CA SER A 142 13.47 -0.98 -3.96
C SER A 142 14.16 -0.83 -5.31
N ALA A 143 14.56 -1.94 -5.93
CA ALA A 143 15.19 -1.92 -7.25
C ALA A 143 14.17 -1.89 -8.39
N GLN A 144 12.90 -2.21 -8.12
CA GLN A 144 11.83 -2.35 -9.12
C GLN A 144 12.25 -3.27 -10.27
N GLN A 145 12.88 -4.39 -9.90
CA GLN A 145 13.50 -5.36 -10.79
C GLN A 145 13.05 -6.78 -10.45
N TYR A 146 13.17 -7.65 -11.45
CA TYR A 146 12.74 -9.03 -11.39
C TYR A 146 13.89 -10.02 -11.20
N TYR A 147 13.62 -11.09 -10.46
CA TYR A 147 14.57 -12.17 -10.21
C TYR A 147 13.91 -13.54 -10.35
N CYS A 148 14.61 -14.50 -10.95
CA CYS A 148 14.15 -15.89 -11.02
C CYS A 148 14.44 -16.63 -9.70
N LEU A 149 13.79 -17.79 -9.51
CA LEU A 149 13.97 -18.63 -8.33
C LEU A 149 15.41 -19.10 -8.09
N ARG A 150 16.28 -19.12 -9.11
CA ARG A 150 17.70 -19.48 -8.95
C ARG A 150 18.55 -18.30 -8.49
N CYS A 151 18.18 -17.09 -8.89
CA CYS A 151 18.92 -15.87 -8.61
C CYS A 151 18.41 -15.16 -7.34
N SER A 152 17.20 -15.45 -6.89
CA SER A 152 16.65 -14.99 -5.61
C SER A 152 17.27 -15.60 -4.34
N PRO A 153 17.69 -16.89 -4.25
CA PRO A 153 18.08 -17.53 -2.99
C PRO A 153 19.48 -17.14 -2.50
N GLY A 154 20.28 -16.50 -3.36
CA GLY A 154 21.68 -16.17 -3.12
C GLY A 154 22.00 -14.69 -3.29
N LEU A 155 20.99 -13.84 -3.44
CA LEU A 155 21.22 -12.41 -3.33
C LEU A 155 21.44 -12.11 -1.86
N ALA A 156 22.68 -11.77 -1.54
CA ALA A 156 22.96 -10.59 -0.74
C ALA A 156 22.30 -9.36 -1.41
N VAL A 157 20.97 -9.37 -1.52
CA VAL A 157 20.23 -8.14 -1.49
C VAL A 157 20.46 -7.64 -0.08
N PRO A 158 20.99 -6.42 0.11
CA PRO A 158 21.14 -5.88 1.45
C PRO A 158 19.77 -5.99 2.16
N GLU A 159 19.76 -6.15 3.48
CA GLU A 159 18.56 -6.45 4.30
C GLU A 159 17.39 -5.46 4.07
N ASP A 160 17.65 -4.35 3.38
CA ASP A 160 16.77 -3.27 2.97
C ASP A 160 16.14 -3.43 1.57
N VAL A 161 16.41 -4.51 0.84
CA VAL A 161 15.73 -4.81 -0.44
C VAL A 161 14.67 -5.88 -0.21
N PRO A 162 13.41 -5.49 0.07
CA PRO A 162 12.32 -6.44 0.25
C PRO A 162 11.97 -7.08 -1.10
N LEU A 163 12.60 -8.22 -1.37
CA LEU A 163 12.19 -9.16 -2.40
C LEU A 163 10.98 -9.94 -1.91
N PHE A 164 10.00 -10.14 -2.78
CA PHE A 164 8.89 -11.05 -2.51
C PHE A 164 8.54 -11.85 -3.75
N ARG A 165 7.99 -13.05 -3.52
CA ARG A 165 7.45 -13.90 -4.58
C ARG A 165 6.06 -13.39 -4.94
N PHE A 166 5.81 -13.13 -6.23
CA PHE A 166 4.55 -12.56 -6.72
C PHE A 166 3.64 -13.58 -7.44
N THR A 167 4.12 -14.80 -7.61
CA THR A 167 3.42 -15.94 -8.22
C THR A 167 2.57 -16.70 -7.21
#